data_AF-A0A2D8QN03-F1
#
_entry.id   AF-A0A2D8QN03-F1
#
_cell.length_a   1.000
_cell.length_b   1.000
_cell.length_c   1.000
_cell.angle_alpha   90.00
_cell.angle_beta   90.00
_cell.angle_gamma   90.00
#
_symmetry.space_group_name_H-M   'P 1'
#
loop_
_entity.id
_entity.type
_entity.pdbx_description
1 polymer ?
#
loop_
_entity_poly.entity_id
_entity_poly.type
_entity_poly.pdbx_seq_one_letter_code
_entity_poly.pdbx_strand_id
1 'polypeptide(L)'
;MANSKEIKNQIASIGNTQKITSAMEKVAVSKMKKTQERMLKGRPYANRMVEVISHLAIGQPEYKPKYMEEREPKNIAIIVVTSDKGLCGGLNANLLREVTSFAAKQAQEGKNISYSLIGTKGQSFFRSFGGNVVSATEKLGDDPSIEQLVGSMKILLDAFAEGEYDRVYLA
;
A
#
# COMPACT_ATOMS: atom_id res chain seq x y z
N MET A 1 -4.33 50.61 16.06
CA MET A 1 -4.92 49.64 17.02
C MET A 1 -5.45 48.34 16.38
N ALA A 2 -5.54 48.22 15.04
CA ALA A 2 -5.89 46.95 14.38
C ALA A 2 -4.74 45.91 14.43
N ASN A 3 -3.50 46.37 14.19
CA ASN A 3 -2.32 45.50 14.03
C ASN A 3 -1.96 44.68 15.29
N SER A 4 -2.07 45.24 16.50
CA SER A 4 -1.71 44.51 17.73
C SER A 4 -2.74 43.45 18.16
N LYS A 5 -4.02 43.63 17.79
CA LYS A 5 -5.06 42.62 18.04
C LYS A 5 -4.94 41.45 17.08
N GLU A 6 -4.62 41.73 15.81
CA GLU A 6 -4.35 40.70 14.79
C GLU A 6 -3.14 39.85 15.16
N ILE A 7 -2.03 40.46 15.59
CA ILE A 7 -0.85 39.72 16.05
C ILE A 7 -1.19 38.80 17.24
N LYS A 8 -1.96 39.28 18.23
CA LYS A 8 -2.40 38.45 19.36
C LYS A 8 -3.26 37.26 18.91
N ASN A 9 -4.15 37.47 17.94
CA ASN A 9 -4.97 36.40 17.37
C ASN A 9 -4.11 35.36 16.63
N GLN A 10 -3.10 35.81 15.87
CA GLN A 10 -2.18 34.92 15.17
C GLN A 10 -1.33 34.08 16.13
N ILE A 11 -0.84 34.67 17.22
CA ILE A 11 -0.13 33.95 18.29
C ILE A 11 -1.03 32.88 18.90
N ALA A 12 -2.28 33.22 19.22
CA ALA A 12 -3.23 32.26 19.77
C ALA A 12 -3.53 31.12 18.78
N SER A 13 -3.70 31.44 17.49
CA SER A 13 -3.92 30.44 16.44
C SER A 13 -2.74 29.48 16.29
N ILE A 14 -1.51 30.00 16.21
CA ILE A 14 -0.30 29.17 16.09
C ILE A 14 -0.11 28.31 17.35
N GLY A 15 -0.34 28.88 18.54
CA GLY A 15 -0.27 28.15 19.80
C GLY A 15 -1.28 27.00 19.88
N ASN A 16 -2.48 27.18 19.32
CA ASN A 16 -3.47 26.11 19.22
C ASN A 16 -3.04 25.03 18.21
N THR A 17 -2.56 25.42 17.03
CA THR A 17 -2.04 24.47 16.04
C THR A 17 -0.89 23.64 16.61
N GLN A 18 0.04 24.26 17.34
CA GLN A 18 1.15 23.57 18.00
C GLN A 18 0.65 22.52 19.01
N LYS A 19 -0.34 22.86 19.83
CA LYS A 19 -0.92 21.90 20.80
C LYS A 19 -1.60 20.73 20.08
N ILE A 20 -2.33 21.00 18.99
CA ILE A 20 -3.00 19.97 18.19
C ILE A 20 -1.97 19.03 17.57
N THR A 21 -0.93 19.55 16.91
CA THR A 21 0.09 18.72 16.27
C THR A 21 0.88 17.91 17.28
N SER A 22 1.24 18.48 18.44
CA SER A 22 1.89 17.73 19.52
C SER A 22 1.01 16.62 20.10
N ALA A 23 -0.31 16.83 20.19
CA ALA A 23 -1.23 15.78 20.60
C ALA A 23 -1.34 14.69 19.52
N MET A 24 -1.44 15.06 18.25
CA MET A 24 -1.48 14.13 17.11
C MET A 24 -0.21 13.28 17.04
N GLU A 25 0.96 13.87 17.28
CA GLU A 25 2.24 13.15 17.35
C GLU A 25 2.20 12.07 18.44
N LYS A 26 1.79 12.41 19.66
CA LYS A 26 1.67 11.44 20.76
C LYS A 26 0.70 10.30 20.44
N VAL A 27 -0.43 10.62 19.81
CA VAL A 27 -1.40 9.61 19.36
C VAL A 27 -0.80 8.72 18.26
N ALA A 28 -0.08 9.30 17.30
CA ALA A 28 0.58 8.55 16.23
C ALA A 28 1.66 7.60 16.78
N VAL A 29 2.46 8.03 17.75
CA VAL A 29 3.46 7.20 18.43
C VAL A 29 2.79 6.01 19.13
N SER A 30 1.69 6.26 19.86
CA SER A 30 0.93 5.20 20.53
C SER A 30 0.38 4.17 19.53
N LYS A 31 -0.19 4.64 18.42
CA LYS A 31 -0.70 3.76 17.34
C LYS A 31 0.40 2.99 16.65
N MET A 32 1.54 3.62 16.37
CA MET A 32 2.70 2.98 15.75
C MET A 32 3.17 1.80 16.58
N LYS A 33 3.29 1.97 17.91
CA LYS A 33 3.67 0.88 18.81
C LYS A 33 2.69 -0.30 18.73
N LYS A 34 1.38 -0.02 18.80
CA LYS A 34 0.34 -1.06 18.66
C LYS A 34 0.41 -1.78 17.31
N THR A 35 0.64 -1.06 16.22
CA THR A 35 0.79 -1.63 14.87
C THR A 35 2.03 -2.51 14.76
N GLN A 36 3.16 -2.10 15.34
CA GLN A 36 4.39 -2.91 15.36
C GLN A 36 4.18 -4.21 16.16
N GLU A 37 3.55 -4.12 17.33
CA GLU A 37 3.23 -5.31 18.13
C GLU A 37 2.32 -6.28 17.37
N ARG A 38 1.29 -5.77 16.66
CA ARG A 38 0.41 -6.60 15.82
C ARG A 38 1.19 -7.26 14.68
N MET A 39 2.06 -6.51 13.99
CA MET A 39 2.91 -7.05 12.93
C MET A 39 3.80 -8.19 13.46
N LEU A 40 4.43 -8.01 14.62
CA LEU A 40 5.29 -9.03 15.23
C LEU A 40 4.51 -10.31 15.56
N LYS A 41 3.27 -10.19 16.03
CA LYS A 41 2.39 -11.36 16.29
C LYS A 41 2.01 -12.12 15.03
N GLY A 42 1.93 -11.44 13.87
CA GLY A 42 1.63 -12.08 12.59
C GLY A 42 2.82 -12.79 11.92
N ARG A 43 4.06 -12.40 12.26
CA ARG A 43 5.27 -12.96 11.63
C ARG A 43 5.41 -14.48 11.75
N PRO A 44 5.16 -15.13 12.91
CA PRO A 44 5.27 -16.59 13.01
C PRO A 44 4.39 -17.33 12.02
N TYR A 45 3.17 -16.84 11.77
CA TYR A 45 2.25 -17.43 10.79
C TYR A 45 2.84 -17.35 9.37
N ALA A 46 3.29 -16.16 8.96
CA ALA A 46 3.91 -15.95 7.64
C ALA A 46 5.15 -16.83 7.44
N ASN A 47 6.04 -16.88 8.43
CA ASN A 47 7.26 -17.66 8.37
C ASN A 47 6.96 -19.16 8.26
N ARG A 48 6.02 -19.67 9.06
CA ARG A 48 5.65 -21.10 9.03
C ARG A 48 5.00 -21.49 7.72
N MET A 49 4.16 -20.62 7.14
CA MET A 49 3.61 -20.85 5.80
C MET A 49 4.71 -20.96 4.74
N VAL A 50 5.67 -20.03 4.73
CA VAL A 50 6.79 -20.07 3.77
C VAL A 50 7.61 -21.35 3.93
N GLU A 51 7.88 -21.78 5.16
CA GLU A 51 8.61 -23.02 5.42
C GLU A 51 7.86 -24.25 4.87
N VAL A 52 6.56 -24.35 5.12
CA VAL A 52 5.74 -25.47 4.61
C VAL A 52 5.67 -25.45 3.08
N ILE A 53 5.42 -24.29 2.47
CA ILE A 53 5.39 -24.14 1.01
C ILE A 53 6.74 -24.51 0.39
N SER A 54 7.85 -24.06 1.00
CA SER A 54 9.20 -24.37 0.52
C SER A 54 9.50 -25.87 0.59
N HIS A 55 9.11 -26.52 1.69
CA HIS A 55 9.27 -27.96 1.85
C HIS A 55 8.45 -28.75 0.83
N LEU A 56 7.22 -28.33 0.55
CA LEU A 56 6.37 -28.95 -0.47
C LEU A 56 6.92 -28.74 -1.89
N ALA A 57 7.42 -27.55 -2.20
CA ALA A 57 7.98 -27.22 -3.51
C ALA A 57 9.20 -28.08 -3.87
N ILE A 58 10.01 -28.48 -2.87
CA ILE A 58 11.15 -29.39 -3.06
C ILE A 58 10.68 -30.85 -3.27
N GLY A 59 9.57 -31.24 -2.62
CA GLY A 59 9.11 -32.63 -2.57
C GLY A 59 8.33 -33.13 -3.80
N GLN A 60 7.85 -32.24 -4.68
CA GLN A 60 7.06 -32.61 -5.87
C GLN A 60 7.62 -31.98 -7.16
N PRO A 61 8.59 -32.63 -7.83
CA PRO A 61 9.19 -32.09 -9.06
C PRO A 61 8.25 -32.09 -10.28
N GLU A 62 7.22 -32.94 -10.31
CA GLU A 62 6.33 -33.09 -11.47
C GLU A 62 5.19 -32.06 -11.54
N TYR A 63 4.80 -31.46 -10.41
CA TYR A 63 3.74 -30.44 -10.37
C TYR A 63 4.33 -29.08 -10.02
N LYS A 64 4.32 -28.14 -10.98
CA LYS A 64 4.66 -26.74 -10.73
C LYS A 64 3.38 -25.96 -10.43
N PRO A 65 3.24 -25.38 -9.22
CA PRO A 65 2.13 -24.47 -8.94
C PRO A 65 2.15 -23.29 -9.91
N LYS A 66 0.97 -22.86 -10.38
CA LYS A 66 0.80 -21.74 -11.32
C LYS A 66 1.54 -20.46 -10.89
N TYR A 67 1.61 -20.20 -9.58
CA TYR A 67 2.27 -19.03 -8.99
C TYR A 67 3.81 -19.13 -8.95
N MET A 68 4.38 -20.28 -9.29
CA MET A 68 5.82 -20.54 -9.33
C MET A 68 6.36 -20.70 -10.76
N GLU A 69 5.51 -20.54 -11.77
CA GLU A 69 5.94 -20.55 -13.17
C GLU A 69 6.61 -19.23 -13.53
N GLU A 70 7.85 -19.30 -14.01
CA GLU A 70 8.53 -18.13 -14.56
C GLU A 70 8.03 -17.84 -15.97
N ARG A 71 7.54 -16.60 -16.17
CA ARG A 71 7.03 -16.10 -17.45
C ARG A 71 7.73 -14.79 -17.81
N GLU A 72 7.86 -14.56 -19.12
CA GLU A 72 8.32 -13.27 -19.65
C GLU A 72 7.27 -12.19 -19.32
N PRO A 73 7.65 -11.10 -18.63
CA PRO A 73 6.68 -10.12 -18.14
C PRO A 73 6.17 -9.22 -19.26
N LYS A 74 4.94 -9.49 -19.74
CA LYS A 74 4.23 -8.60 -20.69
C LYS A 74 3.16 -7.78 -19.97
N ASN A 75 2.39 -8.42 -19.10
CA ASN A 75 1.36 -7.78 -18.29
C ASN A 75 1.76 -7.78 -16.82
N ILE A 76 1.87 -6.59 -16.24
CA ILE A 76 2.29 -6.38 -14.86
C ILE A 76 1.13 -5.79 -14.04
N ALA A 77 0.91 -6.35 -12.85
CA ALA A 77 0.10 -5.72 -11.83
C ALA A 77 0.98 -5.14 -10.71
N ILE A 78 0.64 -3.96 -10.20
CA ILE A 78 1.31 -3.32 -9.07
C ILE A 78 0.28 -3.11 -7.97
N ILE A 79 0.48 -3.78 -6.84
CA ILE A 79 -0.26 -3.53 -5.61
C ILE A 79 0.39 -2.32 -4.93
N VAL A 80 -0.37 -1.24 -4.77
CA VAL A 80 0.11 0.02 -4.19
C VAL A 80 -0.56 0.25 -2.84
N VAL A 81 0.22 0.25 -1.77
CA VAL A 81 -0.25 0.41 -0.39
C VAL A 81 0.01 1.81 0.13
N THR A 82 -1.05 2.59 0.23
CA THR A 82 -1.04 3.96 0.73
C THR A 82 -1.84 4.09 2.03
N SER A 83 -1.67 5.21 2.73
CA SER A 83 -2.50 5.49 3.90
C SER A 83 -3.90 5.98 3.51
N ASP A 84 -4.90 5.75 4.38
CA ASP A 84 -6.21 6.40 4.25
C ASP A 84 -6.16 7.87 4.70
N LYS A 85 -5.38 8.15 5.75
CA LYS A 85 -5.25 9.48 6.37
C LYS A 85 -4.08 10.27 5.78
N GLY A 86 -4.16 11.60 5.85
CA GLY A 86 -3.07 12.51 5.50
C GLY A 86 -2.11 12.81 6.65
N LEU A 87 -1.38 13.93 6.56
CA LEU A 87 -0.44 14.41 7.59
C LEU A 87 0.68 13.41 7.94
N CYS A 88 1.11 12.64 6.94
CA CYS A 88 2.16 11.62 7.03
C CYS A 88 3.49 12.06 6.40
N GLY A 89 3.73 13.38 6.33
CA GLY A 89 4.88 13.94 5.61
C GLY A 89 4.93 13.50 4.15
N GLY A 90 6.12 13.09 3.70
CA GLY A 90 6.37 12.66 2.32
C GLY A 90 6.04 11.20 1.99
N LEU A 91 5.48 10.42 2.93
CA LEU A 91 5.32 8.96 2.77
C LEU A 91 4.63 8.56 1.45
N ASN A 92 3.37 8.98 1.27
CA ASN A 92 2.61 8.64 0.05
C ASN A 92 3.19 9.30 -1.19
N ALA A 93 3.70 10.53 -1.08
CA ALA A 93 4.24 11.25 -2.23
C ALA A 93 5.52 10.60 -2.77
N ASN A 94 6.37 10.10 -1.88
CA ASN A 94 7.60 9.38 -2.26
C ASN A 94 7.27 8.02 -2.87
N LEU A 95 6.37 7.26 -2.25
CA LEU A 95 5.92 5.98 -2.78
C LEU A 95 5.31 6.13 -4.19
N LEU A 96 4.37 7.05 -4.36
CA LEU A 96 3.69 7.24 -5.65
C LEU A 96 4.65 7.74 -6.73
N ARG A 97 5.66 8.54 -6.38
CA ARG A 97 6.72 8.93 -7.32
C ARG A 97 7.55 7.73 -7.77
N GLU A 98 7.91 6.85 -6.85
CA GLU A 98 8.67 5.64 -7.18
C GLU A 98 7.85 4.67 -8.03
N VAL A 99 6.60 4.43 -7.65
CA VAL A 99 5.66 3.58 -8.40
C VAL A 99 5.45 4.09 -9.82
N THR A 100 5.20 5.40 -9.99
CA THR A 100 4.99 5.98 -11.32
C THR A 100 6.27 5.98 -12.16
N SER A 101 7.43 6.21 -11.56
CA SER A 101 8.73 6.10 -12.24
C SER A 101 9.03 4.66 -12.68
N PHE A 102 8.77 3.69 -11.81
CA PHE A 102 8.92 2.27 -12.12
C PHE A 102 7.97 1.86 -13.26
N ALA A 103 6.71 2.25 -13.15
CA ALA A 103 5.71 1.98 -14.16
C ALA A 103 6.08 2.61 -15.52
N ALA A 104 6.52 3.86 -15.54
CA ALA A 104 6.96 4.52 -16.77
C ALA A 104 8.10 3.75 -17.46
N LYS A 105 9.07 3.24 -16.68
CA LYS A 105 10.16 2.41 -17.21
C LYS A 105 9.64 1.09 -17.80
N GLN A 106 8.73 0.40 -17.11
CA GLN A 106 8.15 -0.85 -17.62
C GLN A 106 7.31 -0.61 -18.88
N ALA A 107 6.59 0.51 -18.97
CA ALA A 107 5.81 0.88 -20.15
C ALA A 107 6.71 1.19 -21.36
N GLN A 108 7.87 1.82 -21.14
CA GLN A 108 8.88 2.03 -22.20
C GLN A 108 9.45 0.71 -22.75
N GLU A 109 9.52 -0.33 -21.90
CA GLU A 109 9.87 -1.69 -22.30
C GLU A 109 8.70 -2.43 -23.01
N GLY A 110 7.57 -1.76 -23.25
CA GLY A 110 6.42 -2.32 -23.97
C GLY A 110 5.46 -3.13 -23.11
N LYS A 111 5.53 -3.01 -21.77
CA LYS A 111 4.72 -3.79 -20.84
C LYS A 111 3.41 -3.07 -20.48
N ASN A 112 2.33 -3.83 -20.35
CA ASN A 112 1.05 -3.31 -19.88
C ASN A 112 1.02 -3.28 -18.35
N ILE A 113 0.48 -2.21 -17.77
CA ILE A 113 0.56 -1.97 -16.33
C ILE A 113 -0.83 -1.73 -15.77
N SER A 114 -1.12 -2.47 -14.72
CA SER A 114 -2.37 -2.40 -13.98
C SER A 114 -2.09 -2.20 -12.49
N TYR A 115 -3.01 -1.54 -11.79
CA TYR A 115 -2.84 -1.16 -10.39
C TYR A 115 -3.94 -1.75 -9.52
N SER A 116 -3.55 -2.31 -8.38
CA SER A 116 -4.45 -2.66 -7.28
C SER A 116 -4.15 -1.73 -6.11
N LEU A 117 -5.10 -0.89 -5.75
CA LEU A 117 -4.88 0.20 -4.81
C LEU A 117 -5.39 -0.17 -3.42
N ILE A 118 -4.54 -0.01 -2.43
CA ILE A 118 -4.91 -0.12 -1.02
C ILE A 118 -4.72 1.25 -0.38
N GLY A 119 -5.79 1.81 0.16
CA GLY A 119 -5.82 3.10 0.83
C GLY A 119 -6.42 4.24 0.00
N THR A 120 -7.10 5.16 0.68
CA THR A 120 -7.79 6.29 0.06
C THR A 120 -6.84 7.25 -0.69
N LYS A 121 -5.59 7.43 -0.24
CA LYS A 121 -4.65 8.37 -0.88
C LYS A 121 -4.17 7.91 -2.25
N GLY A 122 -3.86 6.62 -2.40
CA GLY A 122 -3.53 6.01 -3.68
C GLY A 122 -4.71 6.09 -4.64
N GLN A 123 -5.91 5.74 -4.19
CA GLN A 123 -7.11 5.86 -5.01
C GLN A 123 -7.36 7.30 -5.48
N SER A 124 -7.23 8.28 -4.59
CA SER A 124 -7.40 9.69 -4.93
C SER A 124 -6.35 10.17 -5.94
N PHE A 125 -5.11 9.70 -5.82
CA PHE A 125 -4.04 10.02 -6.75
C PHE A 125 -4.30 9.43 -8.15
N PHE A 126 -4.57 8.13 -8.24
CA PHE A 126 -4.78 7.45 -9.52
C PHE A 126 -6.08 7.86 -10.23
N ARG A 127 -7.08 8.38 -9.51
CA ARG A 127 -8.25 9.04 -10.14
C ARG A 127 -7.86 10.25 -10.98
N SER A 128 -6.86 11.03 -10.56
CA SER A 128 -6.40 12.22 -11.29
C SER A 128 -5.24 11.91 -12.23
N PHE A 129 -4.33 11.01 -11.84
CA PHE A 129 -3.17 10.61 -12.64
C PHE A 129 -3.56 9.72 -13.83
N GLY A 130 -4.64 8.94 -13.69
CA GLY A 130 -5.03 7.93 -14.68
C GLY A 130 -4.25 6.63 -14.52
N GLY A 131 -4.51 5.69 -15.44
CA GLY A 131 -3.96 4.32 -15.41
C GLY A 131 -5.03 3.26 -15.19
N ASN A 132 -4.67 2.00 -15.47
CA ASN A 132 -5.61 0.90 -15.36
C ASN A 132 -5.74 0.43 -13.90
N VAL A 133 -6.78 0.85 -13.18
CA VAL A 133 -7.04 0.44 -11.80
C VAL A 133 -8.03 -0.73 -11.79
N VAL A 134 -7.56 -1.90 -11.35
CA VAL A 134 -8.30 -3.17 -11.40
C VAL A 134 -9.12 -3.39 -10.14
N SER A 135 -8.57 -2.98 -9.00
CA SER A 135 -9.24 -3.06 -7.71
C SER A 135 -8.79 -1.94 -6.80
N ALA A 136 -9.67 -1.51 -5.91
CA ALA A 136 -9.35 -0.54 -4.87
C ALA A 136 -10.03 -0.92 -3.55
N THR A 137 -9.27 -0.93 -2.46
CA THR A 137 -9.76 -1.08 -1.09
C THR A 137 -9.42 0.16 -0.29
N GLU A 138 -10.40 0.78 0.35
CA GLU A 138 -10.21 1.99 1.17
C GLU A 138 -10.72 1.80 2.60
N LYS A 139 -10.37 2.74 3.49
CA LYS A 139 -10.90 2.84 4.86
C LYS A 139 -10.60 1.60 5.72
N LEU A 140 -9.38 1.09 5.59
CA LEU A 140 -8.85 0.02 6.45
C LEU A 140 -8.58 0.52 7.87
N GLY A 141 -8.28 1.81 8.02
CA GLY A 141 -8.09 2.43 9.32
C GLY A 141 -6.85 1.93 10.06
N ASP A 142 -6.87 1.99 11.40
CA ASP A 142 -5.71 1.65 12.24
C ASP A 142 -5.68 0.15 12.61
N ASP A 143 -6.77 -0.59 12.33
CA ASP A 143 -6.93 -2.03 12.60
C ASP A 143 -7.44 -2.82 11.39
N PRO A 144 -6.62 -2.96 10.34
CA PRO A 144 -6.96 -3.75 9.16
C PRO A 144 -7.15 -5.23 9.51
N SER A 145 -8.20 -5.81 8.95
CA SER A 145 -8.50 -7.24 8.98
C SER A 145 -8.21 -7.88 7.63
N ILE A 146 -7.94 -9.19 7.62
CA ILE A 146 -7.59 -9.92 6.38
C ILE A 146 -8.81 -9.95 5.45
N GLU A 147 -9.99 -10.10 6.02
CA GLU A 147 -11.28 -10.19 5.34
C GLU A 147 -11.53 -8.98 4.42
N GLN A 148 -11.08 -7.78 4.84
CA GLN A 148 -11.19 -6.56 4.03
C GLN A 148 -10.30 -6.57 2.79
N LEU A 149 -9.24 -7.37 2.78
CA LEU A 149 -8.28 -7.47 1.67
C LEU A 149 -8.56 -8.66 0.75
N VAL A 150 -9.26 -9.70 1.22
CA VAL A 150 -9.50 -10.93 0.44
C VAL A 150 -10.16 -10.61 -0.91
N GLY A 151 -11.15 -9.73 -0.95
CA GLY A 151 -11.86 -9.40 -2.18
C GLY A 151 -10.96 -8.81 -3.27
N SER A 152 -10.16 -7.80 -2.93
CA SER A 152 -9.26 -7.14 -3.90
C SER A 152 -8.06 -8.01 -4.27
N MET A 153 -7.53 -8.78 -3.32
CA MET A 153 -6.42 -9.70 -3.60
C MET A 153 -6.88 -10.88 -4.47
N LYS A 154 -8.09 -11.40 -4.25
CA LYS A 154 -8.61 -12.52 -5.03
C LYS A 154 -8.73 -12.18 -6.52
N ILE A 155 -9.23 -11.00 -6.87
CA ILE A 155 -9.31 -10.54 -8.27
C ILE A 155 -7.93 -10.62 -8.95
N LEU A 156 -6.89 -10.17 -8.25
CA LEU A 156 -5.54 -10.15 -8.79
C LEU A 156 -4.91 -11.55 -8.86
N LEU A 157 -5.16 -12.41 -7.86
CA LEU A 157 -4.68 -13.79 -7.84
C LEU A 157 -5.36 -14.65 -8.92
N ASP A 158 -6.67 -14.50 -9.10
CA ASP A 158 -7.44 -15.23 -10.12
C ASP A 158 -6.94 -14.80 -11.52
N ALA A 159 -6.79 -13.50 -11.77
CA ALA A 159 -6.25 -12.97 -13.02
C ALA A 159 -4.81 -13.46 -13.30
N PHE A 160 -3.96 -13.59 -12.27
CA PHE A 160 -2.63 -14.19 -12.44
C PHE A 160 -2.73 -15.69 -12.80
N ALA A 161 -3.61 -16.43 -12.13
CA ALA A 161 -3.81 -17.86 -12.36
C ALA A 161 -4.41 -18.18 -13.75
N GLU A 162 -5.12 -17.23 -14.34
CA GLU A 162 -5.65 -17.27 -15.71
C GLU A 162 -4.63 -16.79 -16.77
N GLY A 163 -3.52 -16.19 -16.33
CA GLY A 163 -2.45 -15.71 -17.21
C GLY A 163 -2.67 -14.30 -17.76
N GLU A 164 -3.60 -13.53 -17.18
CA GLU A 164 -3.76 -12.11 -17.52
C GLU A 164 -2.57 -11.28 -17.04
N TYR A 165 -1.97 -11.64 -15.90
CA TYR A 165 -0.76 -11.05 -15.36
C TYR A 165 0.38 -12.06 -15.31
N ASP A 166 1.56 -11.62 -15.73
CA ASP A 166 2.80 -12.41 -15.71
C ASP A 166 3.65 -12.11 -14.48
N ARG A 167 3.56 -10.88 -13.95
CA ARG A 167 4.25 -10.46 -12.72
C ARG A 167 3.40 -9.52 -11.89
N VAL A 168 3.54 -9.67 -10.56
CA VAL A 168 2.90 -8.82 -9.56
C VAL A 168 3.97 -8.19 -8.68
N TYR A 169 3.94 -6.88 -8.55
CA TYR A 169 4.80 -6.14 -7.63
C TYR A 169 3.99 -5.61 -6.44
N LEU A 170 4.65 -5.46 -5.31
CA LEU A 170 4.12 -4.81 -4.12
C LEU A 170 4.92 -3.54 -3.85
N ALA A 171 4.24 -2.43 -3.68
CA ALA A 171 4.81 -1.11 -3.40
C ALA A 171 4.09 -0.47 -2.21
#